data_AF-A0A4D7CS82-F1
#
_entry.id   AF-A0A4D7CS82-F1
#
_cell.length_a   1.000
_cell.length_b   1.000
_cell.length_c   1.000
_cell.angle_alpha   90.00
_cell.angle_beta   90.00
_cell.angle_gamma   90.00
#
_symmetry.space_group_name_H-M   'P 1'
#
loop_
_entity.id
_entity.type
_entity.pdbx_description
1 polymer ?
#
loop_
_entity_poly.entity_id
_entity_poly.type
_entity_poly.pdbx_seq_one_letter_code
_entity_poly.pdbx_strand_id
1 'polypeptide(L)'
;MKQHTSNYKGSILVSLLILMLMYMTVFNFIMHRYDQQQALVSTSIKRNKIETLANLAQFYLENNSPPETGTLVYSTGQVMYERKTTDSFRIEISLTTGEKRARNLVINPKEESTDK
;
A
#
# COMPACT_ATOMS: atom_id res chain seq x y z
N MET A 1 54.72 -30.36 33.77
CA MET A 1 53.59 -29.43 33.65
C MET A 1 53.16 -29.36 32.19
N LYS A 2 52.15 -30.15 31.78
CA LYS A 2 51.64 -30.12 30.40
C LYS A 2 50.16 -29.70 30.40
N GLN A 3 49.86 -28.77 29.50
CA GLN A 3 48.55 -28.55 28.85
C GLN A 3 47.36 -28.12 29.73
N HIS A 4 47.40 -26.90 30.27
CA HIS A 4 46.16 -26.16 30.59
C HIS A 4 45.71 -25.19 29.49
N THR A 5 46.54 -24.98 28.45
CA THR A 5 46.26 -23.99 27.37
C THR A 5 45.33 -24.51 26.27
N SER A 6 45.11 -25.82 26.17
CA SER A 6 44.28 -26.43 25.12
C SER A 6 42.77 -26.22 25.37
N ASN A 7 42.33 -26.33 26.62
CA ASN A 7 40.92 -26.22 26.99
C ASN A 7 40.38 -24.79 26.85
N TYR A 8 41.25 -23.79 27.09
CA TYR A 8 40.87 -22.37 26.99
C TYR A 8 40.63 -21.92 25.54
N LYS A 9 41.40 -22.45 24.58
CA LYS A 9 41.22 -22.16 23.15
C LYS A 9 39.92 -22.74 22.60
N GLY A 10 39.58 -23.96 23.00
CA GLY A 10 38.30 -24.59 22.65
C GLY A 10 37.11 -23.81 23.22
N SER A 11 37.19 -23.39 24.49
CA SER A 11 36.13 -22.58 25.12
C SER A 11 35.93 -21.24 24.43
N ILE A 12 37.00 -20.54 24.05
CA ILE A 12 36.90 -19.25 23.33
C ILE A 12 36.25 -19.44 21.95
N LEU A 13 36.64 -20.48 21.21
CA LEU A 13 36.05 -20.80 19.91
C LEU A 13 34.56 -21.10 20.02
N VAL A 14 34.15 -21.88 21.04
CA VAL A 14 32.73 -22.19 21.29
C VAL A 14 31.96 -20.93 21.68
N SER A 15 32.51 -20.08 22.56
CA SER A 15 31.86 -18.81 22.92
C SER A 15 31.72 -17.87 21.72
N LEU A 16 32.72 -17.78 20.84
CA LEU A 16 32.65 -17.01 19.60
C LEU A 16 31.58 -17.55 18.64
N LEU A 17 31.50 -18.88 18.50
CA LEU A 17 30.46 -19.53 17.69
C LEU A 17 29.05 -19.24 18.22
N ILE A 18 28.85 -19.35 19.53
CA ILE A 18 27.57 -19.02 20.17
C ILE A 18 27.24 -17.54 19.95
N LEU A 19 28.20 -16.64 20.15
CA LEU A 19 27.99 -15.21 19.94
C LEU A 19 27.63 -14.90 18.49
N MET A 20 28.29 -15.54 17.53
CA MET A 20 28.01 -15.38 16.10
C MET A 20 26.62 -15.90 15.74
N LEU A 21 26.20 -17.03 16.30
CA LEU A 21 24.85 -17.58 16.11
C LEU A 21 23.78 -16.65 16.70
N MET A 22 24.01 -16.13 17.92
CA MET A 22 23.12 -15.14 18.53
C MET A 22 23.02 -13.86 17.69
N TYR A 23 24.15 -13.38 17.16
CA TYR A 23 24.15 -12.21 16.28
C TYR A 23 23.36 -12.46 15.00
N MET A 24 23.56 -13.61 14.35
CA MET A 24 22.84 -13.99 13.13
C MET A 24 21.33 -14.11 13.35
N THR A 25 20.89 -14.68 14.47
CA THR A 25 19.45 -14.82 14.76
C THR A 25 18.80 -13.47 15.03
N VAL A 26 19.46 -12.59 15.81
CA VAL A 26 18.97 -11.23 16.05
C VAL A 26 18.94 -10.43 14.75
N PHE A 27 19.98 -10.51 13.93
CA PHE A 27 20.03 -9.82 12.65
C PHE A 27 18.91 -10.28 11.72
N ASN A 28 18.72 -11.59 11.56
CA ASN A 28 17.64 -12.14 10.75
C ASN A 28 16.25 -11.74 11.27
N PHE A 29 16.06 -11.72 12.59
CA PHE A 29 14.81 -11.27 13.20
C PHE A 29 14.50 -9.80 12.86
N ILE A 30 15.51 -8.92 12.97
CA ILE A 30 15.37 -7.49 12.63
C ILE A 30 15.05 -7.32 11.15
N MET A 31 15.80 -7.96 10.26
CA MET A 31 15.58 -7.86 8.81
C MET A 31 14.19 -8.38 8.43
N HIS A 32 13.78 -9.52 8.96
CA HIS A 32 12.45 -10.06 8.71
C HIS A 32 11.34 -9.10 9.18
N ARG A 33 11.50 -8.50 10.36
CA ARG A 33 10.52 -7.55 10.89
C ARG A 33 10.45 -6.29 10.04
N TYR A 34 11.59 -5.81 9.55
CA TYR A 34 11.69 -4.67 8.65
C TYR A 34 10.96 -4.94 7.33
N ASP A 35 11.21 -6.08 6.69
CA ASP A 35 10.56 -6.47 5.43
C ASP A 35 9.03 -6.53 5.57
N GLN A 36 8.55 -7.13 6.66
CA GLN A 36 7.11 -7.17 6.97
C GLN A 36 6.51 -5.77 7.11
N GLN A 37 7.18 -4.88 7.86
CA GLN A 37 6.70 -3.51 8.05
C GLN A 37 6.70 -2.74 6.74
N GLN A 38 7.72 -2.89 5.91
CA GLN A 38 7.81 -2.24 4.61
C GLN A 38 6.67 -2.70 3.68
N ALA A 39 6.34 -4.00 3.68
CA ALA A 39 5.21 -4.53 2.91
C ALA A 39 3.86 -3.94 3.37
N LEU A 40 3.64 -3.82 4.68
CA LEU A 40 2.42 -3.21 5.24
C LEU A 40 2.31 -1.73 4.89
N VAL A 41 3.39 -0.97 5.01
CA VAL A 41 3.43 0.46 4.66
C VAL A 41 3.16 0.63 3.16
N SER A 42 3.80 -0.16 2.30
CA SER A 42 3.57 -0.15 0.86
C SER A 42 2.11 -0.40 0.51
N THR A 43 1.51 -1.43 1.11
CA THR A 43 0.09 -1.76 0.90
C THR A 43 -0.84 -0.63 1.36
N SER A 44 -0.54 -0.02 2.51
CA SER A 44 -1.32 1.10 3.04
C SER A 44 -1.25 2.34 2.14
N ILE A 45 -0.05 2.71 1.67
CA ILE A 45 0.14 3.83 0.72
C ILE A 45 -0.63 3.58 -0.58
N LYS A 46 -0.56 2.36 -1.13
CA LYS A 46 -1.30 1.98 -2.35
C LYS A 46 -2.81 2.13 -2.15
N ARG A 47 -3.34 1.60 -1.05
CA ARG A 47 -4.76 1.72 -0.71
C ARG A 47 -5.18 3.17 -0.59
N ASN A 48 -4.40 3.99 0.11
CA ASN A 48 -4.68 5.41 0.29
C ASN A 48 -4.68 6.17 -1.06
N LYS A 49 -3.73 5.86 -1.96
CA LYS A 49 -3.70 6.44 -3.31
C LYS A 49 -4.95 6.09 -4.13
N ILE A 50 -5.39 4.83 -4.07
CA ILE A 50 -6.61 4.38 -4.76
C ILE A 50 -7.85 5.08 -4.17
N GLU A 51 -7.97 5.13 -2.85
CA GLU A 51 -9.09 5.81 -2.18
C GLU A 51 -9.13 7.30 -2.51
N THR A 52 -7.97 7.97 -2.51
CA THR A 52 -7.85 9.37 -2.91
C THR A 52 -8.30 9.59 -4.36
N LEU A 53 -7.84 8.78 -5.31
CA LEU A 53 -8.24 8.88 -6.71
C LEU A 53 -9.73 8.61 -6.90
N ALA A 54 -10.29 7.65 -6.17
CA ALA A 54 -11.72 7.37 -6.21
C ALA A 54 -12.54 8.56 -5.69
N ASN A 55 -12.11 9.19 -4.60
CA ASN A 55 -12.77 10.35 -4.02
C ASN A 55 -12.69 11.58 -4.94
N LEU A 56 -11.53 11.81 -5.56
CA LEU A 56 -11.37 12.88 -6.55
C LEU A 56 -12.26 12.65 -7.78
N ALA A 57 -12.33 11.41 -8.27
CA ALA A 57 -13.23 11.05 -9.36
C ALA A 57 -14.70 11.24 -8.97
N GLN A 58 -15.10 10.79 -7.78
CA GLN A 58 -16.45 11.00 -7.27
C GLN A 58 -16.79 12.50 -7.19
N PHE A 59 -15.91 13.31 -6.59
CA PHE A 59 -16.09 14.76 -6.50
C PHE A 59 -16.22 15.42 -7.89
N TYR A 60 -15.41 14.99 -8.86
CA TYR A 60 -15.50 15.48 -10.23
C TYR A 60 -16.84 15.13 -10.87
N LEU A 61 -17.29 13.87 -10.75
CA LEU A 61 -18.53 13.39 -11.36
C LEU A 61 -19.78 13.96 -10.67
N GLU A 62 -19.68 14.35 -9.39
CA GLU A 62 -20.75 15.01 -8.63
C GLU A 62 -20.93 16.48 -8.98
N ASN A 63 -19.85 17.18 -9.30
CA ASN A 63 -19.87 18.64 -9.48
C ASN A 63 -19.80 19.10 -10.93
N ASN A 64 -19.49 18.19 -11.85
CA ASN A 64 -19.49 18.47 -13.28
C ASN A 64 -20.55 17.58 -13.93
N SER A 65 -21.21 18.03 -14.99
CA SER A 65 -22.09 17.19 -15.82
C SER A 65 -21.21 16.42 -16.81
N PRO A 66 -20.71 15.22 -16.46
CA PRO A 66 -19.64 14.59 -17.22
C PRO A 66 -20.25 13.88 -18.44
N PRO A 67 -19.48 13.68 -19.52
CA PRO A 67 -19.88 12.79 -20.60
C PRO A 67 -20.11 11.36 -20.07
N GLU A 68 -20.79 10.51 -20.84
CA GLU A 68 -21.07 9.12 -20.44
C GLU A 68 -19.80 8.31 -20.18
N THR A 69 -18.71 8.61 -20.88
CA THR A 69 -17.41 7.98 -20.66
C THR A 69 -16.30 9.01 -20.68
N GLY A 70 -15.21 8.75 -19.98
CA GLY A 70 -14.06 9.64 -19.98
C GLY A 70 -12.90 9.11 -19.16
N THR A 71 -11.81 9.88 -19.15
CA THR A 71 -10.60 9.56 -18.37
C THR A 71 -10.15 10.81 -17.63
N LEU A 72 -9.95 10.67 -16.32
CA LEU A 72 -9.35 11.67 -15.45
C LEU A 72 -7.88 11.29 -15.22
N VAL A 73 -6.96 12.20 -15.53
CA VAL A 73 -5.53 11.96 -15.39
C VAL A 73 -4.99 12.77 -14.21
N TYR A 74 -4.32 12.09 -13.29
CA TYR A 74 -3.70 12.67 -12.10
C TYR A 74 -2.23 12.25 -12.02
N SER A 75 -1.46 12.92 -11.16
CA SER A 75 -0.04 12.59 -10.95
C SER A 75 0.18 11.19 -10.39
N THR A 76 -0.78 10.66 -9.63
CA THR A 76 -0.70 9.33 -8.99
C THR A 76 -1.26 8.20 -9.85
N GLY A 77 -1.96 8.51 -10.94
CA GLY A 77 -2.61 7.53 -11.81
C GLY A 77 -3.72 8.14 -12.65
N GLN A 78 -4.49 7.29 -13.31
CA GLN A 78 -5.64 7.68 -14.11
C GLN A 78 -6.91 6.97 -13.62
N VAL A 79 -8.06 7.60 -13.83
CA VAL A 79 -9.38 7.03 -13.54
C VAL A 79 -10.21 7.08 -14.80
N MET A 80 -10.49 5.93 -15.38
CA MET A 80 -11.47 5.80 -16.46
C MET A 80 -12.86 5.66 -15.83
N TYR A 81 -13.85 6.35 -16.37
CA TYR A 81 -15.23 6.25 -15.88
C TYR A 81 -16.18 5.96 -17.03
N GLU A 82 -17.22 5.19 -16.72
CA GLU A 82 -18.28 4.78 -17.62
C GLU A 82 -19.61 4.87 -16.87
N ARG A 83 -20.55 5.65 -17.38
CA ARG A 83 -21.90 5.80 -16.83
C ARG A 83 -22.67 4.50 -17.08
N LYS A 84 -23.17 3.90 -16.00
CA LYS A 84 -24.01 2.69 -16.02
C LYS A 84 -25.49 3.04 -15.99
N THR A 85 -25.86 4.00 -15.15
CA THR A 85 -27.23 4.53 -15.00
C THR A 85 -27.15 6.03 -14.72
N THR A 86 -28.28 6.72 -14.60
CA THR A 86 -28.35 8.18 -14.35
C THR A 86 -27.47 8.62 -13.18
N ASP A 87 -27.46 7.80 -12.11
CA ASP A 87 -26.77 8.09 -10.84
C ASP A 87 -25.62 7.11 -10.54
N SER A 88 -25.25 6.25 -11.49
CA SER A 88 -24.16 5.29 -11.28
C SER A 88 -23.10 5.33 -12.35
N PHE A 89 -21.85 5.34 -11.89
CA PHE A 89 -20.66 5.26 -12.72
C PHE A 89 -19.83 4.05 -12.30
N ARG A 90 -19.36 3.27 -13.27
CA ARG A 90 -18.26 2.34 -13.07
C ARG A 90 -16.96 3.12 -13.27
N ILE A 91 -16.06 3.02 -12.31
CA ILE A 91 -14.71 3.59 -12.42
C ILE A 91 -13.65 2.50 -12.42
N GLU A 92 -12.65 2.66 -13.27
CA GLU A 92 -11.42 1.87 -13.31
C GLU A 92 -10.24 2.79 -12.99
N ILE A 93 -9.63 2.55 -11.83
CA ILE A 93 -8.48 3.29 -11.34
C ILE A 93 -7.22 2.53 -11.73
N SER A 94 -6.28 3.20 -12.38
CA SER A 94 -4.96 2.67 -12.72
C SER A 94 -3.88 3.55 -12.08
N LEU A 95 -3.11 3.00 -11.14
CA LEU A 95 -1.98 3.69 -10.53
C LEU A 95 -0.79 3.72 -11.49
N THR A 96 0.11 4.70 -11.33
CA THR A 96 1.40 4.75 -12.07
C THR A 96 2.30 3.55 -11.76
N THR A 97 2.06 2.86 -10.65
CA THR A 97 2.74 1.60 -10.29
C THR A 97 2.23 0.40 -11.09
N GLY A 98 1.27 0.57 -12.00
CA GLY A 98 0.69 -0.49 -12.83
C GLY A 98 -0.49 -1.23 -12.20
N GLU A 99 -0.85 -0.91 -10.95
CA GLU A 99 -1.95 -1.57 -10.23
C GLU A 99 -3.30 -1.02 -10.69
N LYS A 100 -4.25 -1.91 -10.98
CA LYS A 100 -5.58 -1.56 -11.48
C LYS A 100 -6.67 -2.04 -10.53
N ARG A 101 -7.69 -1.21 -10.33
CA ARG A 101 -8.85 -1.56 -9.51
C ARG A 101 -10.12 -0.95 -10.09
N ALA A 102 -11.14 -1.77 -10.31
CA ALA A 102 -12.45 -1.32 -10.72
C ALA A 102 -13.41 -1.25 -9.51
N ARG A 103 -14.26 -0.23 -9.49
CA ARG A 103 -15.25 0.05 -8.44
C ARG A 103 -16.50 0.65 -9.08
N ASN A 104 -17.66 0.35 -8.52
CA ASN A 104 -18.88 1.09 -8.83
C ASN A 104 -19.00 2.28 -7.86
N LEU A 105 -19.28 3.44 -8.41
CA LEU A 105 -19.67 4.66 -7.72
C LEU A 105 -21.17 4.86 -7.91
N VAL A 106 -21.87 5.08 -6.80
CA VAL A 106 -23.23 5.60 -6.81
C VAL A 106 -23.10 7.04 -6.38
N ILE A 107 -23.54 7.95 -7.25
CA ILE A 107 -23.56 9.38 -6.98
C ILE A 107 -24.93 9.67 -6.39
N ASN A 108 -25.01 9.97 -5.09
CA ASN A 108 -26.27 10.43 -4.54
C ASN A 108 -26.57 11.81 -5.17
N PRO A 109 -27.74 12.03 -5.78
CA PRO A 109 -28.13 13.37 -6.18
C PRO A 109 -28.12 14.25 -4.94
N LYS A 110 -27.49 15.43 -5.05
CA LYS A 110 -27.51 16.45 -3.99
C LYS A 110 -28.97 16.63 -3.56
N GLU A 111 -29.27 16.48 -2.27
CA GLU A 111 -30.51 17.00 -1.71
C GLU A 111 -30.56 18.48 -2.08
N GLU A 112 -31.50 18.80 -2.97
CA GLU A 112 -31.82 20.14 -3.39
C GLU A 112 -32.27 20.87 -2.12
N SER A 113 -31.39 21.73 -1.58
CA SER A 113 -31.74 22.58 -0.45
C SER A 113 -32.78 23.59 -0.94
N THR A 114 -34.05 23.20 -0.85
CA THR A 114 -35.16 24.15 -0.84
C THR A 114 -35.04 24.96 0.44
N ASP A 115 -34.31 26.07 0.38
CA ASP A 115 -34.55 27.19 1.29
C ASP A 115 -35.33 28.26 0.53
N LYS A 116 -36.51 28.53 1.09
CA LYS A 116 -37.48 29.54 0.67
C LYS A 116 -37.06 30.93 1.12
#